data_AF-A0A3A8QZM4-F1
#
_entry.id   AF-A0A3A8QZM4-F1
#
_cell.length_a   1.000
_cell.length_b   1.000
_cell.length_c   1.000
_cell.angle_alpha   90.00
_cell.angle_beta   90.00
_cell.angle_gamma   90.00
#
_symmetry.space_group_name_H-M   'P 1'
#
loop_
_entity.id
_entity.type
_entity.pdbx_description
1 polymer ?
#
loop_
_entity_poly.entity_id
_entity_poly.type
_entity_poly.pdbx_seq_one_letter_code
_entity_poly.pdbx_strand_id
1 'polypeptide(L)'
;MDAVMDNEWKDLEARVAELDALAAQAKTADEHATVSARRRFLLIALDSEGLLDAAQAPEVRERLERLGLPVLQGYHASAMELLRYYGSIQRRRYIPGASSRPILGGPVSLDWFRRPDHTPGTYNPFAWLGCCENIFVDTRHPEADGFGEIFMRVDGAMAHLAWRRDDGVTANLIFGRHFR
;
A
#
# COMPACT_ATOMS: atom_id res chain seq x y z
N MET A 1 -24.79 -19.99 -2.74
CA MET A 1 -24.13 -18.72 -3.11
C MET A 1 -22.77 -18.65 -2.42
N ASP A 2 -22.73 -18.92 -1.11
CA ASP A 2 -21.52 -18.89 -0.28
C ASP A 2 -20.37 -19.77 -0.77
N ALA A 3 -20.62 -20.99 -1.23
CA ALA A 3 -19.57 -21.89 -1.72
C ALA A 3 -18.89 -21.41 -3.02
N VAL A 4 -19.61 -20.66 -3.87
CA VAL A 4 -19.05 -20.09 -5.11
C VAL A 4 -18.13 -18.92 -4.74
N MET A 5 -18.63 -18.01 -3.91
CA MET A 5 -17.85 -16.88 -3.40
C MET A 5 -16.64 -17.34 -2.58
N ASP A 6 -16.73 -18.45 -1.82
CA ASP A 6 -15.61 -18.99 -1.03
C ASP A 6 -14.50 -19.56 -1.95
N ASN A 7 -14.85 -20.07 -3.14
CA ASN A 7 -13.86 -20.50 -4.14
C ASN A 7 -13.20 -19.31 -4.83
N GLU A 8 -13.95 -18.26 -5.13
CA GLU A 8 -13.40 -17.02 -5.72
C GLU A 8 -12.33 -16.39 -4.81
N TRP A 9 -12.55 -16.39 -3.49
CA TRP A 9 -11.56 -15.86 -2.54
C TRP A 9 -10.32 -16.74 -2.41
N LYS A 10 -10.44 -18.05 -2.58
CA LYS A 10 -9.29 -18.97 -2.63
C LYS A 10 -8.47 -18.76 -3.92
N ASP A 11 -9.14 -18.58 -5.05
CA ASP A 11 -8.49 -18.27 -6.31
C ASP A 11 -7.81 -16.89 -6.25
N LEU A 12 -8.44 -15.91 -5.60
CA LEU A 12 -7.86 -14.60 -5.37
C LEU A 12 -6.62 -14.67 -4.47
N GLU A 13 -6.68 -15.40 -3.35
CA GLU A 13 -5.53 -15.67 -2.48
C GLU A 13 -4.34 -16.23 -3.26
N ALA A 14 -4.57 -17.24 -4.11
CA ALA A 14 -3.51 -17.84 -4.93
C ALA A 14 -2.90 -16.83 -5.92
N ARG A 15 -3.74 -16.05 -6.60
CA ARG A 15 -3.30 -15.00 -7.54
C ARG A 15 -2.49 -13.90 -6.85
N VAL A 16 -2.89 -13.51 -5.64
CA VAL A 16 -2.17 -12.52 -4.83
C VAL A 16 -0.79 -13.06 -4.45
N ALA A 17 -0.73 -14.30 -3.96
CA ALA A 17 0.52 -14.95 -3.59
C ALA A 17 1.49 -15.07 -4.78
N GLU A 18 0.99 -15.44 -5.96
CA GLU A 18 1.78 -15.49 -7.20
C GLU A 18 2.33 -14.11 -7.57
N LEU A 19 1.49 -13.07 -7.49
CA LEU A 19 1.94 -11.71 -7.80
C LEU A 19 2.97 -11.19 -6.80
N ASP A 20 2.82 -11.47 -5.51
CA ASP A 20 3.80 -11.11 -4.49
C ASP A 20 5.15 -11.81 -4.74
N ALA A 21 5.11 -13.09 -5.13
CA ALA A 21 6.32 -13.84 -5.50
C ALA A 21 6.99 -13.26 -6.75
N LEU A 22 6.22 -12.89 -7.78
CA LEU A 22 6.72 -12.23 -8.99
C LEU A 22 7.35 -10.87 -8.64
N ALA A 23 6.68 -10.08 -7.81
CA ALA A 23 7.15 -8.77 -7.38
C ALA A 23 8.48 -8.85 -6.62
N ALA A 24 8.67 -9.88 -5.80
CA ALA A 24 9.91 -10.12 -5.08
C ALA A 24 11.10 -10.53 -5.99
N GLN A 25 10.81 -11.04 -7.20
CA GLN A 25 11.82 -11.52 -8.14
C GLN A 25 12.12 -10.55 -9.28
N ALA A 26 11.31 -9.48 -9.45
CA ALA A 26 11.52 -8.48 -10.49
C ALA A 26 12.86 -7.74 -10.32
N LYS A 27 13.64 -7.65 -11.40
CA LYS A 27 14.98 -7.01 -11.43
C LYS A 27 15.11 -5.95 -12.51
N THR A 28 14.30 -6.02 -13.56
CA THR A 28 14.35 -5.13 -14.71
C THR A 28 13.16 -4.17 -14.72
N ALA A 29 13.30 -3.04 -15.43
CA ALA A 29 12.23 -2.07 -15.57
C ALA A 29 10.96 -2.67 -16.20
N ASP A 30 11.10 -3.53 -17.21
CA ASP A 30 9.99 -4.21 -17.89
C ASP A 30 9.26 -5.20 -16.96
N GLU A 31 10.00 -5.92 -16.10
CA GLU A 31 9.41 -6.79 -15.08
C GLU A 31 8.64 -5.96 -14.04
N HIS A 32 9.19 -4.83 -13.58
CA HIS A 32 8.50 -3.92 -12.67
C HIS A 32 7.23 -3.31 -13.29
N ALA A 33 7.27 -2.96 -14.58
CA ALA A 33 6.09 -2.50 -15.31
C ALA A 33 5.01 -3.58 -15.39
N THR A 34 5.41 -4.83 -15.68
CA THR A 34 4.50 -5.99 -15.73
C THR A 34 3.86 -6.26 -14.36
N VAL A 35 4.66 -6.23 -13.28
CA VAL A 35 4.15 -6.38 -11.90
C VAL A 35 3.17 -5.27 -11.57
N SER A 36 3.49 -4.02 -11.92
CA SER A 36 2.62 -2.87 -11.66
C SER A 36 1.28 -2.99 -12.40
N ALA A 37 1.29 -3.40 -13.68
CA ALA A 37 0.07 -3.64 -14.44
C ALA A 37 -0.79 -4.76 -13.84
N ARG A 38 -0.19 -5.89 -13.43
CA ARG A 38 -0.93 -6.98 -12.75
C ARG A 38 -1.48 -6.54 -11.39
N ARG A 39 -0.72 -5.73 -10.66
CA ARG A 39 -1.13 -5.19 -9.36
C ARG A 39 -2.35 -4.29 -9.47
N ARG A 40 -2.46 -3.47 -10.52
CA ARG A 40 -3.67 -2.70 -10.80
C ARG A 40 -4.91 -3.58 -10.83
N PHE A 41 -4.90 -4.64 -11.64
CA PHE A 41 -6.03 -5.55 -11.76
C PHE A 41 -6.34 -6.28 -10.47
N LEU A 42 -5.29 -6.65 -9.71
CA LEU A 42 -5.48 -7.26 -8.40
C LEU A 42 -6.17 -6.30 -7.42
N LEU A 43 -5.70 -5.07 -7.34
CA LEU A 43 -6.26 -4.06 -6.44
C LEU A 43 -7.73 -3.75 -6.77
N ILE A 44 -8.09 -3.72 -8.06
CA ILE A 44 -9.49 -3.60 -8.49
C ILE A 44 -10.31 -4.82 -8.03
N ALA A 45 -9.77 -6.04 -8.13
CA ALA A 45 -10.45 -7.25 -7.68
C ALA A 45 -10.64 -7.26 -6.16
N LEU A 46 -9.64 -6.85 -5.38
CA LEU A 46 -9.76 -6.73 -3.93
C LEU A 46 -10.84 -5.71 -3.53
N ASP A 47 -10.91 -4.59 -4.25
CA ASP A 47 -11.93 -3.56 -4.03
C ASP A 47 -13.34 -4.07 -4.38
N SER A 48 -13.51 -4.75 -5.51
CA SER A 48 -14.81 -5.29 -5.93
C SER A 48 -15.35 -6.38 -5.01
N GLU A 49 -14.46 -7.12 -4.35
CA GLU A 49 -14.81 -8.13 -3.35
C GLU A 49 -15.03 -7.53 -1.95
N GLY A 50 -14.91 -6.21 -1.78
CA GLY A 50 -15.11 -5.51 -0.51
C GLY A 50 -13.96 -5.66 0.48
N LEU A 51 -12.82 -6.25 0.10
CA LEU A 51 -11.68 -6.42 1.02
C LEU A 51 -11.03 -5.10 1.42
N LEU A 52 -11.25 -4.04 0.65
CA LEU A 52 -10.71 -2.71 0.91
C LEU A 52 -11.72 -1.78 1.62
N ASP A 53 -12.94 -2.24 1.89
CA ASP A 53 -14.01 -1.44 2.47
C ASP A 53 -14.04 -1.54 4.00
N ALA A 54 -13.83 -0.42 4.68
CA ALA A 54 -13.89 -0.36 6.14
C ALA A 54 -15.29 -0.64 6.70
N ALA A 55 -16.36 -0.39 5.94
CA ALA A 55 -17.72 -0.63 6.38
C ALA A 55 -18.04 -2.13 6.52
N GLN A 56 -17.34 -2.99 5.76
CA GLN A 56 -17.52 -4.45 5.74
C GLN A 56 -16.42 -5.19 6.49
N ALA A 57 -15.53 -4.46 7.18
CA ALA A 57 -14.32 -5.03 7.77
C ALA A 57 -14.58 -6.17 8.79
N PRO A 58 -15.58 -6.09 9.69
CA PRO A 58 -15.86 -7.19 10.61
C PRO A 58 -16.21 -8.50 9.90
N GLU A 59 -17.10 -8.45 8.92
CA GLU A 59 -17.60 -9.60 8.16
C GLU A 59 -16.51 -10.19 7.25
N VAL A 60 -15.75 -9.31 6.57
CA VAL A 60 -14.60 -9.71 5.75
C VAL A 60 -13.56 -10.43 6.60
N ARG A 61 -13.19 -9.86 7.75
CA ARG A 61 -12.20 -10.47 8.66
C ARG A 61 -12.65 -11.85 9.13
N GLU A 62 -13.87 -11.98 9.64
CA GLU A 62 -14.41 -13.27 10.10
C GLU A 62 -14.37 -14.32 8.98
N ARG A 63 -14.74 -13.92 7.77
CA ARG A 63 -14.72 -14.81 6.61
C ARG A 63 -13.30 -15.23 6.22
N LEU A 64 -12.35 -14.30 6.20
CA LEU A 64 -10.94 -14.59 5.92
C LEU A 64 -10.32 -15.53 6.97
N GLU A 65 -10.68 -15.36 8.24
CA GLU A 65 -10.27 -16.24 9.34
C GLU A 65 -10.85 -17.64 9.18
N ARG A 66 -12.16 -17.75 8.93
CA ARG A 66 -12.85 -19.03 8.71
C ARG A 66 -12.28 -19.81 7.53
N LEU A 67 -11.92 -19.12 6.44
CA LEU A 67 -11.39 -19.74 5.23
C LEU A 67 -9.87 -20.01 5.29
N GLY A 68 -9.16 -19.44 6.26
CA GLY A 68 -7.72 -19.60 6.42
C GLY A 68 -6.92 -19.01 5.25
N LEU A 69 -7.21 -17.76 4.88
CA LEU A 69 -6.61 -17.05 3.72
C LEU A 69 -5.61 -15.97 4.19
N PRO A 70 -4.39 -16.34 4.61
CA PRO A 70 -3.48 -15.44 5.32
C PRO A 70 -2.96 -14.29 4.47
N VAL A 71 -2.79 -14.46 3.15
CA VAL A 71 -2.29 -13.38 2.29
C VAL A 71 -3.34 -12.29 2.18
N LEU A 72 -4.60 -12.66 1.92
CA LEU A 72 -5.74 -11.74 1.90
C LEU A 72 -6.00 -11.10 3.26
N GLN A 73 -5.81 -11.82 4.37
CA GLN A 73 -5.83 -11.22 5.73
C GLN A 73 -4.80 -10.09 5.84
N GLY A 74 -3.58 -10.30 5.34
CA GLY A 74 -2.54 -9.28 5.33
C GLY A 74 -2.91 -8.05 4.49
N TYR A 75 -3.52 -8.25 3.32
CA TYR A 75 -4.02 -7.15 2.48
C TYR A 75 -5.15 -6.38 3.16
N HIS A 76 -6.14 -7.09 3.73
CA HIS A 76 -7.25 -6.48 4.43
C HIS A 76 -6.78 -5.67 5.65
N ALA A 77 -5.91 -6.24 6.49
CA ALA A 77 -5.35 -5.53 7.64
C ALA A 77 -4.58 -4.27 7.21
N SER A 78 -3.79 -4.37 6.14
CA SER A 78 -3.04 -3.22 5.59
C SER A 78 -3.96 -2.14 5.03
N ALA A 79 -5.09 -2.53 4.42
CA ALA A 79 -6.11 -1.61 3.96
C ALA A 79 -6.73 -0.84 5.11
N MET A 80 -7.08 -1.53 6.20
CA MET A 80 -7.63 -0.89 7.39
C MET A 80 -6.64 0.09 8.04
N GLU A 81 -5.36 -0.29 8.13
CA GLU A 81 -4.32 0.62 8.65
C GLU A 81 -4.13 1.85 7.74
N LEU A 82 -4.17 1.68 6.42
CA LEU A 82 -4.07 2.79 5.47
C LEU A 82 -5.26 3.75 5.60
N LEU A 83 -6.49 3.23 5.71
CA LEU A 83 -7.68 4.06 5.91
C LEU A 83 -7.64 4.80 7.25
N ARG A 84 -7.19 4.13 8.33
CA ARG A 84 -6.93 4.77 9.62
C ARG A 84 -5.90 5.88 9.50
N TYR A 85 -4.82 5.65 8.75
CA TYR A 85 -3.79 6.65 8.50
C TYR A 85 -4.37 7.87 7.77
N TYR A 86 -5.17 7.69 6.71
CA TYR A 86 -5.77 8.79 5.96
C TYR A 86 -6.68 9.68 6.80
N GLY A 87 -7.36 9.12 7.82
CA GLY A 87 -8.17 9.87 8.79
C GLY A 87 -7.41 10.43 9.99
N SER A 88 -6.13 10.08 10.15
CA SER A 88 -5.36 10.36 11.37
C SER A 88 -5.07 11.84 11.58
N ILE A 89 -4.88 12.23 12.85
CA ILE A 89 -4.42 13.59 13.20
C ILE A 89 -2.95 13.76 12.80
N GLN A 90 -2.16 12.69 12.87
CA GLN A 90 -0.75 12.66 12.53
C GLN A 90 -0.52 13.08 11.07
N ARG A 91 -1.29 12.53 10.13
CA ARG A 91 -1.25 12.94 8.71
C ARG A 91 -1.58 14.43 8.54
N ARG A 92 -2.65 14.90 9.19
CA ARG A 92 -3.10 16.30 9.12
C ARG A 92 -2.12 17.33 9.68
N ARG A 93 -1.20 16.92 10.55
CA ARG A 93 -0.12 17.80 11.05
C ARG A 93 0.89 18.15 9.95
N TYR A 94 1.13 17.24 9.01
CA TYR A 94 2.07 17.45 7.92
C TYR A 94 1.39 17.99 6.66
N ILE A 95 0.14 17.55 6.41
CA ILE A 95 -0.62 17.94 5.22
C ILE A 95 -1.91 18.65 5.68
N PRO A 96 -1.88 19.98 5.89
CA PRO A 96 -3.05 20.75 6.31
C PRO A 96 -4.20 20.59 5.31
N GLY A 97 -5.41 20.30 5.81
CA GLY A 97 -6.59 20.09 4.97
C GLY A 97 -6.69 18.71 4.32
N ALA A 98 -5.79 17.77 4.64
CA ALA A 98 -5.89 16.40 4.16
C ALA A 98 -7.23 15.76 4.54
N SER A 99 -7.98 15.31 3.53
CA SER A 99 -9.21 14.53 3.67
C SER A 99 -8.92 13.03 3.61
N SER A 100 -9.92 12.23 3.97
CA SER A 100 -9.91 10.80 3.62
C SER A 100 -9.71 10.63 2.12
N ARG A 101 -9.04 9.54 1.73
CA ARG A 101 -8.75 9.18 0.34
C ARG A 101 -9.12 7.72 0.12
N PRO A 102 -9.57 7.34 -1.10
CA PRO A 102 -9.62 5.94 -1.47
C PRO A 102 -8.22 5.33 -1.45
N ILE A 103 -8.15 4.01 -1.32
CA ILE A 103 -6.90 3.25 -1.41
C ILE A 103 -6.37 3.30 -2.84
N LEU A 104 -7.24 3.07 -3.83
CA LEU A 104 -6.92 3.19 -5.25
C LEU A 104 -6.74 4.67 -5.62
N GLY A 105 -5.62 5.00 -6.28
CA GLY A 105 -5.28 6.39 -6.62
C GLY A 105 -4.85 7.24 -5.42
N GLY A 106 -4.63 6.63 -4.25
CA GLY A 106 -4.05 7.30 -3.10
C GLY A 106 -2.53 7.47 -3.20
N PRO A 107 -1.92 8.43 -2.48
CA PRO A 107 -0.48 8.70 -2.52
C PRO A 107 0.35 7.67 -1.76
N VAL A 108 -0.27 6.74 -1.03
CA VAL A 108 0.41 5.69 -0.25
C VAL A 108 -0.10 4.33 -0.69
N SER A 109 0.82 3.42 -0.99
CA SER A 109 0.53 2.03 -1.35
C SER A 109 0.18 1.20 -0.11
N LEU A 110 -0.69 0.21 -0.27
CA LEU A 110 -0.97 -0.81 0.76
C LEU A 110 0.30 -1.52 1.25
N ASP A 111 1.30 -1.65 0.37
CA ASP A 111 2.56 -2.33 0.71
C ASP A 111 3.33 -1.63 1.84
N TRP A 112 3.06 -0.35 2.10
CA TRP A 112 3.64 0.36 3.25
C TRP A 112 3.36 -0.36 4.56
N PHE A 113 2.12 -0.84 4.74
CA PHE A 113 1.67 -1.51 5.96
C PHE A 113 1.88 -3.03 5.93
N ARG A 114 2.21 -3.61 4.77
CA ARG A 114 2.56 -5.04 4.63
C ARG A 114 4.01 -5.35 4.97
N ARG A 115 4.87 -4.33 4.98
CA ARG A 115 6.31 -4.47 5.23
C ARG A 115 6.63 -4.24 6.71
N PRO A 116 7.76 -4.77 7.21
CA PRO A 116 8.22 -4.47 8.55
C PRO A 116 8.27 -2.95 8.81
N ASP A 117 7.90 -2.54 10.01
CA ASP A 117 7.92 -1.13 10.38
C ASP A 117 9.37 -0.58 10.34
N HIS A 118 9.59 0.42 9.49
CA HIS A 118 10.87 1.11 9.33
C HIS A 118 10.84 2.52 9.94
N THR A 119 9.85 2.79 10.79
CA THR A 119 9.72 4.04 11.53
C THR A 119 10.94 4.26 12.42
N PRO A 120 11.61 5.43 12.32
CA PRO A 120 12.67 5.78 13.27
C PRO A 120 12.10 5.80 14.69
N GLY A 121 12.84 5.29 15.68
CA GLY A 121 12.33 5.18 17.06
C GLY A 121 11.92 6.49 17.74
N THR A 122 12.24 7.65 17.16
CA THR A 122 11.78 8.97 17.62
C THR A 122 10.41 9.37 17.08
N TYR A 123 9.88 8.65 16.09
CA TYR A 123 8.62 8.94 15.42
C TYR A 123 7.52 7.96 15.84
N ASN A 124 6.28 8.46 15.87
CA ASN A 124 5.11 7.60 15.75
C ASN A 124 4.97 7.14 14.28
N PRO A 125 4.55 5.89 13.98
CA PRO A 125 4.49 5.39 12.60
C PRO A 125 3.65 6.23 11.64
N PHE A 126 2.49 6.72 12.06
CA PHE A 126 1.67 7.62 11.24
C PHE A 126 2.27 9.02 11.10
N ALA A 127 3.03 9.47 12.10
CA ALA A 127 3.75 10.75 11.99
C ALA A 127 4.92 10.64 11.00
N TRP A 128 5.63 9.51 11.00
CA TRP A 128 6.68 9.23 10.02
C TRP A 128 6.11 9.16 8.61
N LEU A 129 5.06 8.37 8.40
CA LEU A 129 4.39 8.31 7.11
C LEU A 129 3.85 9.68 6.66
N GLY A 130 3.27 10.47 7.58
CA GLY A 130 2.84 11.84 7.28
C GLY A 130 3.97 12.75 6.78
N CYS A 131 5.15 12.66 7.41
CA CYS A 131 6.34 13.38 6.96
C CYS A 131 6.78 12.94 5.56
N CYS A 132 6.82 11.63 5.32
CA CYS A 132 7.19 11.07 4.01
C CYS A 132 6.18 11.40 2.92
N GLU A 133 4.88 11.28 3.18
CA GLU A 133 3.81 11.61 2.22
C GLU A 133 3.89 13.09 1.84
N ASN A 134 4.10 13.99 2.81
CA ASN A 134 4.19 15.43 2.52
C ASN A 134 5.30 15.74 1.51
N ILE A 135 6.49 15.18 1.72
CA ILE A 135 7.62 15.38 0.80
C ILE A 135 7.39 14.67 -0.53
N PHE A 136 6.79 13.48 -0.49
CA PHE A 136 6.46 12.71 -1.68
C PHE A 136 5.48 13.44 -2.59
N VAL A 137 4.43 14.06 -2.05
CA VAL A 137 3.43 14.80 -2.82
C VAL A 137 4.02 16.07 -3.46
N ASP A 138 4.97 16.73 -2.79
CA ASP A 138 5.65 17.92 -3.32
C ASP A 138 6.73 17.59 -4.37
N THR A 139 7.14 16.33 -4.45
CA THR A 139 8.18 15.88 -5.39
C THR A 139 7.58 15.58 -6.77
N ARG A 140 8.26 16.01 -7.84
CA ARG A 140 7.88 15.60 -9.20
C ARG A 140 8.28 14.15 -9.45
N HIS A 141 7.31 13.36 -9.91
CA HIS A 141 7.50 11.97 -10.33
C HIS A 141 7.47 11.90 -11.86
N PRO A 142 8.60 11.63 -12.55
CA PRO A 142 8.62 11.51 -13.99
C PRO A 142 7.56 10.52 -14.50
N GLU A 143 6.86 10.88 -15.58
CA GLU A 143 5.80 10.03 -16.15
C GLU A 143 6.35 8.79 -16.84
N ALA A 144 7.56 8.88 -17.41
CA ALA A 144 8.24 7.77 -18.05
C ALA A 144 8.60 6.65 -17.07
N ASP A 145 8.72 6.97 -15.78
CA ASP A 145 9.17 6.04 -14.77
C ASP A 145 7.96 5.49 -13.99
N GLY A 146 7.77 4.17 -14.07
CA GLY A 146 6.75 3.44 -13.31
C GLY A 146 7.13 3.19 -11.84
N PHE A 147 8.39 3.46 -11.49
CA PHE A 147 8.98 3.31 -10.16
C PHE A 147 10.11 4.32 -9.96
N GLY A 148 10.46 4.60 -8.71
CA GLY A 148 11.62 5.43 -8.42
C GLY A 148 11.97 5.51 -6.95
N GLU A 149 13.04 6.25 -6.68
CA GLU A 149 13.58 6.46 -5.34
C GLU A 149 13.73 7.97 -5.09
N ILE A 150 13.49 8.38 -3.85
CA ILE A 150 13.67 9.75 -3.36
C ILE A 150 14.55 9.68 -2.12
N PHE A 151 15.61 10.47 -2.13
CA PHE A 151 16.49 10.65 -0.99
C PHE A 151 16.25 12.03 -0.38
N MET A 152 16.02 12.06 0.92
CA MET A 152 15.67 13.29 1.65
C MET A 152 16.31 13.32 3.02
N ARG A 153 16.57 14.53 3.52
CA ARG A 153 17.14 14.72 4.85
C ARG A 153 16.05 15.03 5.87
N VAL A 154 15.98 14.24 6.94
CA VAL A 154 15.06 14.43 8.07
C VAL A 154 15.86 14.43 9.36
N ASP A 155 15.70 15.46 10.19
CA ASP A 155 16.41 15.60 11.47
C ASP A 155 17.93 15.36 11.37
N GLY A 156 18.54 15.83 10.27
CA GLY A 156 19.97 15.71 10.00
C GLY A 156 20.42 14.38 9.38
N ALA A 157 19.55 13.36 9.36
CA ALA A 157 19.83 12.04 8.81
C ALA A 157 19.19 11.82 7.43
N MET A 158 19.68 10.83 6.69
CA MET A 158 19.20 10.53 5.34
C MET A 158 18.08 9.50 5.40
N ALA A 159 17.01 9.77 4.68
CA ALA A 159 15.92 8.83 4.45
C ALA A 159 15.80 8.52 2.97
N HIS A 160 15.53 7.24 2.69
CA HIS A 160 15.23 6.73 1.37
C HIS A 160 13.76 6.35 1.33
N LEU A 161 13.04 6.96 0.38
CA LEU A 161 11.67 6.62 0.04
C LEU A 161 11.67 5.95 -1.32
N ALA A 162 10.90 4.89 -1.48
CA ALA A 162 10.62 4.35 -2.80
C ALA A 162 9.15 4.53 -3.15
N TRP A 163 8.89 4.67 -4.44
CA TRP A 163 7.54 4.85 -4.98
C TRP A 163 7.35 4.03 -6.26
N ARG A 164 6.09 3.78 -6.62
CA ARG A 164 5.71 3.17 -7.89
C ARG A 164 4.30 3.60 -8.32
N ARG A 165 3.84 3.18 -9.50
CA ARG A 165 2.46 3.42 -9.96
C ARG A 165 1.64 2.14 -9.93
N ASP A 166 0.91 1.89 -8.85
CA ASP A 166 0.11 0.67 -8.70
C ASP A 166 -1.07 0.58 -9.68
N ASP A 167 -1.61 1.71 -10.13
CA ASP A 167 -2.70 1.81 -11.11
C ASP A 167 -2.20 2.20 -12.51
N GLY A 168 -0.88 2.29 -12.70
CA GLY A 168 -0.22 2.77 -13.92
C GLY A 168 -0.33 4.27 -14.17
N VAL A 169 -0.93 5.04 -13.24
CA VAL A 169 -1.21 6.48 -13.41
C VAL A 169 -0.72 7.28 -12.21
N THR A 170 -1.09 6.88 -10.99
CA THR A 170 -0.81 7.59 -9.75
C THR A 170 0.44 7.06 -9.09
N ALA A 171 1.43 7.92 -8.89
CA ALA A 171 2.60 7.57 -8.08
C ALA A 171 2.17 7.41 -6.62
N ASN A 172 2.61 6.33 -5.98
CA ASN A 172 2.35 6.05 -4.59
C ASN A 172 3.58 5.56 -3.83
N LEU A 173 3.65 5.96 -2.58
CA LEU A 173 4.75 5.66 -1.67
C LEU A 173 4.64 4.21 -1.18
N ILE A 174 5.71 3.42 -1.37
CA ILE A 174 5.71 1.98 -1.02
C ILE A 174 6.47 1.66 0.27
N PHE A 175 7.53 2.40 0.59
CA PHE A 175 8.23 2.30 1.87
C PHE A 175 9.12 3.53 2.11
N GLY A 176 9.50 3.75 3.36
CA GLY A 176 10.47 4.76 3.76
C GLY A 176 11.41 4.23 4.83
N ARG A 177 12.72 4.30 4.58
CA ARG A 177 13.76 3.84 5.49
C ARG A 177 14.66 4.99 5.89
N HIS A 178 14.91 5.12 7.18
CA HIS A 178 15.83 6.09 7.74
C HIS A 178 17.21 5.45 8.02
N PHE A 179 18.27 6.10 7.59
CA PHE A 179 19.66 5.69 7.85
C PHE A 179 20.24 6.57 8.96
N ARG A 180 20.77 5.94 10.00
CA ARG A 180 21.57 6.62 11.02
C ARG A 180 23.04 6.58 10.64
#